data_AF-A0A6G7A0I5-F1
#
_entry.id   AF-A0A6G7A0I5-F1
#
_cell.length_a   1.000
_cell.length_b   1.000
_cell.length_c   1.000
_cell.angle_alpha   90.00
_cell.angle_beta   90.00
_cell.angle_gamma   90.00
#
_symmetry.space_group_name_H-M   'P 1'
#
loop_
_entity.id
_entity.type
_entity.pdbx_description
1 polymer ?
#
loop_
_entity_poly.entity_id
_entity_poly.type
_entity_poly.pdbx_seq_one_letter_code
_entity_poly.pdbx_strand_id
1 'polypeptide(L)'
;MAVSNLEMHALFVLGDLRAKLVKQFQSRFVYVTEQSAEGIYIAELDTESAMVVDDKPRLELKVGDHFRAAVLPSREGGKMEIRFREIKLTVYGLGDYAFVSSPLGQGIVFREGQSVVMVFAANEQLQEGLTKTLKAVSAKAAKWRKGELISFKASE
;
A
#
# COMPACT_ATOMS: atom_id res chain seq x y z
N MET A 1 -12.75 3.10 27.97
CA MET A 1 -13.41 4.11 27.11
C MET A 1 -14.31 3.36 26.15
N ALA A 2 -15.57 3.79 25.98
CA ALA A 2 -16.49 3.17 25.05
C ALA A 2 -16.04 3.52 23.62
N VAL A 3 -15.71 2.50 22.83
CA VAL A 3 -15.40 2.64 21.40
C VAL A 3 -16.73 2.90 20.68
N SER A 4 -16.83 3.99 19.92
CA SER A 4 -18.06 4.31 19.20
C SER A 4 -18.26 3.38 17.99
N ASN A 5 -19.50 3.20 17.51
CA ASN A 5 -19.80 2.34 16.36
C ASN A 5 -19.04 2.76 15.08
N LEU A 6 -18.78 4.05 14.90
CA LEU A 6 -18.00 4.57 13.76
C LEU A 6 -16.53 4.13 13.85
N GLU A 7 -15.97 4.10 15.06
CA GLU A 7 -14.58 3.68 15.30
C GLU A 7 -14.40 2.18 15.06
N MET A 8 -15.40 1.36 15.43
CA MET A 8 -15.37 -0.07 15.09
C MET A 8 -15.35 -0.30 13.59
N HIS A 9 -16.20 0.38 12.81
CA HIS A 9 -16.26 0.21 11.36
C HIS A 9 -14.92 0.56 10.69
N ALA A 10 -14.29 1.67 11.08
CA ALA A 10 -12.98 2.06 10.55
C ALA A 10 -11.91 1.01 10.85
N LEU A 11 -11.84 0.48 12.08
CA LEU A 11 -10.88 -0.57 12.45
C LEU A 11 -11.12 -1.87 11.67
N PHE A 12 -12.37 -2.26 11.42
CA PHE A 12 -12.67 -3.43 10.60
C PHE A 12 -12.22 -3.27 9.16
N VAL A 13 -12.51 -2.13 8.53
CA VAL A 13 -12.09 -1.83 7.15
C VAL A 13 -10.57 -1.85 7.03
N LEU A 14 -9.86 -1.20 7.96
CA LEU A 14 -8.40 -1.17 7.97
C LEU A 14 -7.79 -2.54 8.27
N GLY A 15 -8.45 -3.36 9.11
CA GLY A 15 -8.08 -4.74 9.36
C GLY A 15 -8.17 -5.61 8.10
N ASP A 16 -9.25 -5.49 7.31
CA ASP A 16 -9.39 -6.19 6.03
C ASP A 16 -8.37 -5.70 5.00
N LEU A 17 -8.15 -4.38 4.91
CA LEU A 17 -7.11 -3.81 4.06
C LEU A 17 -5.73 -4.37 4.38
N ARG A 18 -5.38 -4.47 5.67
CA ARG A 18 -4.15 -5.09 6.14
C ARG A 18 -4.09 -6.57 5.77
N ALA A 19 -5.19 -7.32 5.90
CA ALA A 19 -5.23 -8.72 5.47
C ALA A 19 -5.02 -8.88 3.96
N LYS A 20 -5.59 -7.98 3.13
CA LYS A 20 -5.32 -7.94 1.68
C LYS A 20 -3.87 -7.58 1.38
N LEU A 21 -3.25 -6.72 2.18
CA LEU A 21 -1.83 -6.40 2.06
C LEU A 21 -0.95 -7.60 2.39
N VAL A 22 -1.26 -8.39 3.43
CA VAL A 22 -0.57 -9.67 3.71
C VAL A 22 -0.62 -10.59 2.49
N LYS A 23 -1.75 -10.67 1.78
CA LYS A 23 -1.87 -11.49 0.57
C LYS A 23 -0.93 -11.04 -0.56
N GLN A 24 -0.63 -9.74 -0.68
CA GLN A 24 0.37 -9.26 -1.66
C GLN A 24 1.74 -9.90 -1.40
N PHE A 25 2.14 -9.98 -0.12
CA PHE A 25 3.42 -10.56 0.30
C PHE A 25 3.40 -12.09 0.40
N GLN A 26 2.33 -12.75 -0.03
CA GLN A 26 2.36 -14.19 -0.33
C GLN A 26 2.92 -14.46 -1.73
N SER A 27 2.97 -13.45 -2.61
CA SER A 27 3.75 -13.55 -3.85
C SER A 27 5.24 -13.42 -3.56
N ARG A 28 6.05 -14.07 -4.40
CA ARG A 28 7.50 -13.97 -4.36
C ARG A 28 7.99 -12.57 -4.73
N PHE A 29 7.49 -12.04 -5.86
CA PHE A 29 8.00 -10.81 -6.46
C PHE A 29 7.07 -9.64 -6.11
N VAL A 30 7.41 -8.88 -5.08
CA VAL A 30 6.64 -7.71 -4.66
C VAL A 30 7.40 -6.43 -4.95
N TYR A 31 6.74 -5.48 -5.61
CA TYR A 31 7.30 -4.18 -5.94
C TYR A 31 6.61 -3.11 -5.10
N VAL A 32 7.39 -2.34 -4.37
CA VAL A 32 6.90 -1.17 -3.64
C VAL A 32 7.37 0.09 -4.35
N THR A 33 6.43 0.94 -4.76
CA THR A 33 6.75 2.24 -5.35
C THR A 33 6.25 3.36 -4.47
N GLU A 34 7.02 4.42 -4.34
CA GLU A 34 6.54 5.72 -3.89
C GLU A 34 6.61 6.69 -5.07
N GLN A 35 5.55 7.48 -5.25
CA GLN A 35 5.52 8.55 -6.25
C GLN A 35 5.04 9.83 -5.60
N SER A 36 5.83 10.90 -5.76
CA SER A 36 5.57 12.25 -5.28
C SER A 36 6.07 13.29 -6.31
N ALA A 37 6.01 14.57 -5.92
CA ALA A 37 6.58 15.66 -6.70
C ALA A 37 8.10 15.52 -6.92
N GLU A 38 8.81 14.85 -6.01
CA GLU A 38 10.27 14.66 -6.08
C GLU A 38 10.67 13.57 -7.07
N GLY A 39 9.75 12.64 -7.40
CA GLY A 39 10.00 11.62 -8.40
C GLY A 39 9.27 10.31 -8.10
N ILE A 40 9.90 9.21 -8.52
CA ILE A 40 9.43 7.87 -8.23
C ILE A 40 10.57 7.08 -7.62
N TYR A 41 10.31 6.49 -6.46
CA TYR A 41 11.17 5.50 -5.84
C TYR A 41 10.57 4.10 -6.01
N ILE A 42 11.41 3.10 -6.28
CA ILE A 42 10.98 1.72 -6.53
C ILE A 42 11.93 0.79 -5.78
N ALA A 43 11.39 -0.19 -5.06
CA ALA A 43 12.14 -1.35 -4.61
C ALA A 43 11.41 -2.65 -4.97
N GLU A 44 12.20 -3.63 -5.39
CA GLU A 44 11.80 -5.03 -5.42
C GLU A 44 12.05 -5.66 -4.04
N LEU A 45 11.07 -6.42 -3.56
CA LEU A 45 11.13 -7.23 -2.36
C LEU A 45 10.89 -8.69 -2.80
N ASP A 46 11.94 -9.50 -2.75
CA ASP A 46 11.84 -10.95 -2.95
C ASP A 46 11.51 -11.61 -1.61
N THR A 47 10.27 -12.11 -1.47
CA THR A 47 9.78 -12.73 -0.24
C THR A 47 10.35 -14.14 0.00
N GLU A 48 11.11 -14.71 -0.95
CA GLU A 48 11.95 -15.89 -0.69
C GLU A 48 13.11 -15.53 0.28
N SER A 49 13.61 -14.29 0.19
CA SER A 49 14.74 -13.80 1.00
C SER A 49 14.32 -12.89 2.14
N ALA A 50 13.23 -12.13 1.98
CA ALA A 50 12.72 -11.20 2.97
C ALA A 50 11.67 -11.87 3.87
N MET A 51 11.95 -11.97 5.17
CA MET A 51 11.03 -12.56 6.13
C MET A 51 9.73 -11.74 6.22
N VAL A 52 8.60 -12.39 5.94
CA VAL A 52 7.25 -11.83 6.09
C VAL A 52 6.69 -12.22 7.45
N VAL A 53 6.39 -11.24 8.29
CA VAL A 53 5.82 -11.43 9.63
C VAL A 53 4.42 -10.84 9.69
N ASP A 54 3.42 -11.72 9.77
CA ASP A 54 2.01 -11.40 10.02
C ASP A 54 1.73 -11.50 11.53
N ASP A 55 1.90 -10.38 12.27
CA ASP A 55 1.52 -10.29 13.68
C ASP A 55 0.04 -9.88 13.79
N LYS A 56 -0.84 -10.88 13.77
CA LYS A 56 -2.30 -10.67 13.89
C LYS A 56 -2.70 -10.00 15.21
N PRO A 57 -2.18 -10.39 16.39
CA PRO A 57 -2.52 -9.72 17.65
C PRO A 57 -2.22 -8.22 17.65
N ARG A 58 -1.12 -7.79 17.02
CA ARG A 58 -0.75 -6.38 16.91
C ARG A 58 -1.30 -5.68 15.65
N LEU A 59 -2.06 -6.40 14.81
CA LEU A 59 -2.55 -5.93 13.52
C LEU A 59 -1.43 -5.37 12.64
N GLU A 60 -0.26 -6.01 12.67
CA GLU A 60 0.98 -5.50 12.13
C GLU A 60 1.60 -6.48 11.13
N LEU A 61 2.02 -5.98 9.98
CA LEU A 61 2.77 -6.69 8.96
C LEU A 61 4.17 -6.09 8.86
N LYS A 62 5.20 -6.94 8.87
CA LYS A 62 6.59 -6.55 8.56
C LYS A 62 7.14 -7.42 7.44
N VAL A 63 7.95 -6.83 6.56
CA VAL A 63 8.64 -7.55 5.49
C VAL A 63 10.09 -7.08 5.42
N GLY A 64 10.99 -7.93 5.91
CA GLY A 64 12.38 -7.57 6.19
C GLY A 64 12.49 -6.29 7.02
N ASP A 65 13.52 -5.49 6.73
CA ASP A 65 13.74 -4.19 7.38
C ASP A 65 13.17 -3.00 6.59
N HIS A 66 12.55 -3.28 5.44
CA HIS A 66 12.21 -2.24 4.46
C HIS A 66 10.74 -1.84 4.50
N PHE A 67 9.83 -2.75 4.85
CA PHE A 67 8.40 -2.49 4.80
C PHE A 67 7.69 -2.88 6.10
N ARG A 68 6.79 -2.01 6.54
CA ARG A 68 5.91 -2.25 7.70
C ARG A 68 4.55 -1.63 7.44
N ALA A 69 3.48 -2.32 7.84
CA ALA A 69 2.14 -1.75 7.90
C ALA A 69 1.48 -2.13 9.23
N ALA A 70 0.85 -1.18 9.92
CA ALA A 70 0.18 -1.46 11.20
C ALA A 70 -1.15 -0.69 11.30
N VAL A 71 -2.19 -1.37 11.77
CA VAL A 71 -3.46 -0.72 12.13
C VAL A 71 -3.36 -0.22 13.57
N LEU A 72 -3.58 1.07 13.77
CA LEU A 72 -3.43 1.77 15.04
C LEU A 72 -4.71 2.54 15.37
N PRO A 73 -5.06 2.71 16.66
CA PRO A 73 -6.10 3.66 17.05
C PRO A 73 -5.76 5.08 16.60
N SER A 74 -6.78 5.86 16.27
CA SER A 74 -6.67 7.28 15.92
C SER A 74 -7.87 8.06 16.46
N ARG A 75 -7.85 9.39 16.38
CA ARG A 75 -9.02 10.23 16.73
C ARG A 75 -10.23 9.98 15.83
N GLU A 76 -10.00 9.40 14.66
CA GLU A 76 -11.02 9.03 13.65
C GLU A 76 -11.43 7.56 13.79
N GLY A 77 -11.01 6.91 14.89
CA GLY A 77 -11.32 5.52 15.22
C GLY A 77 -10.26 4.51 14.84
N GLY A 78 -9.54 4.76 13.74
CA GLY A 78 -8.41 3.94 13.33
C GLY A 78 -7.58 4.64 12.27
N LYS A 79 -6.36 4.14 12.07
CA LYS A 79 -5.52 4.47 10.93
C LYS A 79 -4.62 3.29 10.60
N MET A 80 -4.29 3.11 9.34
CA MET A 80 -3.20 2.23 8.94
C MET A 80 -1.96 3.09 8.66
N GLU A 81 -0.88 2.81 9.37
CA GLU A 81 0.43 3.42 9.11
C GLU A 81 1.26 2.47 8.23
N ILE A 82 1.65 2.93 7.05
CA ILE A 82 2.59 2.25 6.16
C ILE A 82 3.95 2.93 6.29
N ARG A 83 5.00 2.14 6.44
CA ARG A 83 6.39 2.59 6.35
C ARG A 83 7.11 1.80 5.28
N PHE A 84 7.81 2.53 4.43
CA PHE A 84 8.68 1.98 3.40
C PHE A 84 10.01 2.74 3.43
N ARG A 85 11.03 2.12 4.04
CA ARG A 85 12.29 2.81 4.39
C ARG A 85 11.99 4.07 5.22
N GLU A 86 12.45 5.24 4.76
CA GLU A 86 12.23 6.54 5.41
C GLU A 86 10.85 7.13 5.10
N ILE A 87 10.12 6.56 4.15
CA ILE A 87 8.78 7.04 3.78
C ILE A 87 7.77 6.50 4.77
N LYS A 88 6.93 7.38 5.29
CA LYS A 88 5.80 7.05 6.13
C LYS A 88 4.53 7.63 5.52
N LEU A 89 3.49 6.82 5.44
CA LEU A 89 2.19 7.17 4.91
C LEU A 89 1.07 6.73 5.86
N THR A 90 0.02 7.53 5.98
CA THR A 90 -1.17 7.20 6.78
C THR A 90 -2.41 7.05 5.91
N VAL A 91 -3.18 5.99 6.16
CA VAL A 91 -4.47 5.70 5.53
C VAL A 91 -5.54 5.73 6.62
N TYR A 92 -6.61 6.50 6.42
CA TYR A 92 -7.69 6.64 7.40
C TYR A 92 -8.94 5.86 6.99
N GLY A 93 -9.17 5.66 5.69
CA GLY A 93 -10.30 4.86 5.23
C GLY A 93 -10.37 4.66 3.73
N LEU A 94 -11.59 4.36 3.24
CA LEU A 94 -11.87 3.95 1.85
C LEU A 94 -11.36 4.95 0.81
N GLY A 95 -11.35 6.25 1.12
CA GLY A 95 -10.89 7.31 0.20
C GLY A 95 -9.38 7.34 -0.08
N ASP A 96 -8.58 6.63 0.73
CA ASP A 96 -7.11 6.75 0.72
C ASP A 96 -6.42 5.56 0.05
N TYR A 97 -7.18 4.60 -0.48
CA TYR A 97 -6.60 3.46 -1.18
C TYR A 97 -7.44 2.97 -2.35
N ALA A 98 -6.81 2.21 -3.23
CA ALA A 98 -7.44 1.57 -4.36
C ALA A 98 -6.79 0.22 -4.68
N PHE A 99 -7.59 -0.76 -5.07
CA PHE A 99 -7.11 -2.00 -5.66
C PHE A 99 -6.97 -1.85 -7.17
N VAL A 100 -5.85 -2.32 -7.71
CA VAL A 100 -5.57 -2.30 -9.14
C VAL A 100 -5.19 -3.69 -9.61
N SER A 101 -5.74 -4.11 -10.75
CA SER A 101 -5.41 -5.39 -11.38
C SER A 101 -4.74 -5.15 -12.72
N SER A 102 -3.82 -6.03 -13.10
CA SER A 102 -3.18 -6.06 -14.42
C SER A 102 -2.92 -7.50 -14.84
N PRO A 103 -2.62 -7.76 -16.14
CA PRO A 103 -2.18 -9.09 -16.57
C PRO A 103 -0.94 -9.58 -15.84
N LEU A 104 -0.11 -8.67 -15.32
CA LEU A 104 1.17 -8.97 -14.67
C LEU A 104 1.04 -9.22 -13.17
N GLY A 105 -0.12 -8.94 -12.56
CA GLY A 105 -0.29 -9.04 -11.11
C GLY A 105 -1.33 -8.08 -10.53
N GLN A 106 -1.32 -8.00 -9.20
CA GLN A 106 -2.28 -7.25 -8.40
C GLN A 106 -1.55 -6.16 -7.59
N GLY A 107 -2.21 -5.03 -7.37
CA GLY A 107 -1.66 -3.94 -6.59
C GLY A 107 -2.65 -3.32 -5.63
N ILE A 108 -2.12 -2.75 -4.55
CA ILE A 108 -2.83 -1.84 -3.66
C ILE A 108 -2.10 -0.51 -3.74
N VAL A 109 -2.83 0.53 -4.10
CA VAL A 109 -2.35 1.90 -4.22
C VAL A 109 -2.89 2.68 -3.02
N PHE A 110 -2.01 3.33 -2.27
CA PHE A 110 -2.32 4.14 -1.10
C PHE A 110 -1.98 5.60 -1.39
N ARG A 111 -2.74 6.53 -0.84
CA ARG A 111 -2.55 7.97 -1.03
C ARG A 111 -2.51 8.69 0.32
N GLU A 112 -1.58 9.63 0.44
CA GLU A 112 -1.62 10.67 1.48
C GLU A 112 -1.23 12.00 0.84
N GLY A 113 -2.19 12.94 0.77
CA GLY A 113 -2.00 14.23 0.12
C GLY A 113 -1.62 14.10 -1.36
N GLN A 114 -0.36 14.45 -1.68
CA GLN A 114 0.26 14.45 -3.00
C GLN A 114 1.32 13.35 -3.18
N SER A 115 1.38 12.37 -2.26
CA SER A 115 2.20 11.17 -2.43
C SER A 115 1.33 9.92 -2.56
N VAL A 116 1.81 8.96 -3.34
CA VAL A 116 1.18 7.67 -3.58
C VAL A 116 2.20 6.56 -3.33
N VAL A 117 1.84 5.59 -2.50
CA VAL A 117 2.61 4.35 -2.33
C VAL A 117 1.83 3.20 -2.97
N MET A 118 2.45 2.41 -3.82
CA MET A 118 1.85 1.19 -4.36
C MET A 118 2.63 -0.02 -3.86
N VAL A 119 1.92 -1.07 -3.45
CA VAL A 119 2.46 -2.41 -3.22
C VAL A 119 1.87 -3.32 -4.29
N PHE A 120 2.71 -3.84 -5.17
CA PHE A 120 2.32 -4.63 -6.33
C PHE A 120 2.92 -6.04 -6.27
N ALA A 121 2.10 -7.06 -6.10
CA ALA A 121 2.51 -8.46 -6.23
C ALA A 121 2.44 -8.87 -7.71
N ALA A 122 3.61 -9.09 -8.30
CA ALA A 122 3.72 -9.60 -9.66
C ALA A 122 3.53 -11.12 -9.68
N ASN A 123 3.00 -11.65 -10.79
CA ASN A 123 2.88 -13.09 -11.01
C ASN A 123 4.26 -13.75 -11.26
N GLU A 124 5.19 -12.98 -11.81
CA GLU A 124 6.54 -13.36 -12.20
C GLU A 124 7.48 -12.14 -12.11
N GLN A 125 8.80 -12.37 -12.05
CA GLN A 125 9.76 -11.28 -11.92
C GLN A 125 9.75 -10.37 -13.15
N LEU A 126 9.66 -9.06 -12.93
CA LEU A 126 9.66 -8.07 -14.00
C LEU A 126 11.09 -7.86 -14.53
N GLN A 127 11.39 -8.42 -15.69
CA GLN A 127 12.74 -8.38 -16.29
C GLN A 127 13.12 -7.01 -16.86
N GLU A 128 12.18 -6.30 -17.50
CA GLU A 128 12.45 -5.02 -18.17
C GLU A 128 11.31 -4.01 -17.98
N GLY A 129 11.61 -2.72 -18.17
CA GLY A 129 10.60 -1.67 -18.19
C GLY A 129 9.90 -1.40 -16.85
N LEU A 130 10.51 -1.81 -15.73
CA LEU A 130 9.95 -1.77 -14.38
C LEU A 130 9.22 -0.45 -14.06
N THR A 131 9.91 0.68 -14.26
CA THR A 131 9.33 2.01 -14.00
C THR A 131 8.10 2.29 -14.86
N LYS A 132 8.16 1.97 -16.15
CA LYS A 132 7.04 2.20 -17.09
C LYS A 132 5.84 1.33 -16.71
N THR A 133 6.08 0.06 -16.41
CA THR A 133 5.07 -0.90 -16.00
C THR A 133 4.38 -0.47 -14.71
N LEU A 134 5.15 -0.20 -13.65
CA LEU A 134 4.58 0.17 -12.36
C LEU A 134 3.87 1.53 -12.39
N LYS A 135 4.38 2.50 -13.17
CA LYS A 135 3.65 3.75 -13.42
C LYS A 135 2.32 3.50 -14.14
N ALA A 136 2.28 2.62 -15.13
CA ALA A 136 1.05 2.30 -15.86
C ALA A 136 0.01 1.62 -14.95
N VAL A 137 0.45 0.75 -14.04
CA VAL A 137 -0.41 0.11 -13.05
C VAL A 137 -0.93 1.14 -12.04
N SER A 138 -0.04 1.93 -11.42
CA SER A 138 -0.42 3.00 -10.48
C SER A 138 -1.37 4.02 -11.12
N ALA A 139 -1.17 4.35 -12.39
CA ALA A 139 -2.02 5.27 -13.14
C ALA A 139 -3.47 4.79 -13.33
N LYS A 140 -3.82 3.55 -12.98
CA LYS A 140 -5.21 3.10 -12.93
C LYS A 140 -5.98 3.72 -11.75
N ALA A 141 -5.28 4.08 -10.68
CA ALA A 141 -5.84 4.75 -9.51
C ALA A 141 -5.37 6.20 -9.38
N ALA A 142 -4.10 6.51 -9.65
CA ALA A 142 -3.49 7.81 -9.41
C ALA A 142 -3.06 8.51 -10.72
N LYS A 143 -3.76 9.58 -11.13
CA LYS A 143 -3.42 10.35 -12.34
C LYS A 143 -2.52 11.52 -12.02
N TRP A 144 -1.41 11.62 -12.74
CA TRP A 144 -0.37 12.64 -12.55
C TRP A 144 -0.24 13.56 -13.76
N ARG A 145 0.13 14.82 -13.53
CA ARG A 145 0.55 15.78 -14.58
C ARG A 145 1.60 16.71 -14.01
N LYS A 146 2.73 16.83 -14.72
CA LYS A 146 3.84 17.73 -14.36
C LYS A 146 4.31 17.59 -12.89
N GLY A 147 4.32 16.36 -12.36
CA GLY A 147 4.75 16.09 -10.98
C GLY A 147 3.66 16.23 -9.92
N GLU A 148 2.43 16.63 -10.30
CA GLU A 148 1.31 16.78 -9.37
C GLU A 148 0.27 15.68 -9.56
N LEU A 149 -0.27 15.19 -8.45
CA LEU A 149 -1.39 14.25 -8.43
C LEU A 149 -2.68 15.02 -8.69
N ILE A 150 -3.27 14.80 -9.87
CA ILE A 150 -4.50 15.47 -10.30
C ILE A 150 -5.74 14.78 -9.72
N SER A 151 -5.74 13.45 -9.75
CA SER A 151 -6.89 12.69 -9.28
C SER A 151 -6.49 11.34 -8.73
N PHE A 152 -7.28 10.88 -7.76
CA PHE A 152 -7.18 9.56 -7.18
C PHE A 152 -8.55 8.89 -7.20
N LYS A 153 -8.65 7.73 -7.84
CA LYS A 153 -9.86 6.91 -7.86
C LYS A 153 -9.76 5.83 -6.79
N ALA A 154 -10.30 6.14 -5.62
CA ALA A 154 -10.40 5.20 -4.51
C ALA A 154 -11.26 3.97 -4.85
N SER A 155 -11.05 2.87 -4.14
CA SER A 155 -11.96 1.72 -4.20
C SER A 155 -13.21 2.01 -3.36
N GLU A 156 -14.38 1.68 -3.93
CA GLU A 156 -15.68 1.69 -3.24
C GLU A 156 -15.77 0.59 -2.18
#